data_AF-A0A1I0BFQ4-F1
#
_entry.id   AF-A0A1I0BFQ4-F1
#
_cell.length_a   1.000
_cell.length_b   1.000
_cell.length_c   1.000
_cell.angle_alpha   90.00
_cell.angle_beta   90.00
_cell.angle_gamma   90.00
#
_symmetry.space_group_name_H-M   'P 1'
#
loop_
_entity.id
_entity.type
_entity.pdbx_description
1 polymer ?
#
loop_
_entity_poly.entity_id
_entity_poly.type
_entity_poly.pdbx_seq_one_letter_code
_entity_poly.pdbx_strand_id
1 'polypeptide(L)'
;MTNDKLKYIYPFLLLWVTILTSSAQPRVEARIDSIAIMIGQQAHLTIDVIAGKGAQVVFPQFKPSQYITQGVEVLESTDPVTTPMDNNQEKVSKTFTLTSFDEHLYPIPGMKVKVNGKTVVGNPLALKVVTVDVDTLHPNQFFPPKDVQDNPFKWSEWSPLFWLSMLLLLLCLVCYYLYVRLRENKPVITRIRIVKKVLPHQKALSSIEKIKSEQLQISEDQKTYYTKLTDTLRQYIDERFGFKAMEMTSAEIIDRLKETGDQKMIDELKSLFQTADLVKFAKYSTLINENDLNLVNAINFIDETKLEGEPTEEKVVPKLSEEDKRSKKERTTLKAAIYILGSVIVALLAYIVYHVYELTL
;
A
#
# COMPACT_ATOMS: atom_id res chain seq x y z
N MET A 1 -29.10 -33.78 -131.05
CA MET A 1 -29.85 -34.24 -129.86
C MET A 1 -28.95 -34.07 -128.63
N THR A 2 -28.84 -32.85 -128.08
CA THR A 2 -28.24 -32.50 -126.75
C THR A 2 -27.91 -31.00 -126.72
N ASN A 3 -28.90 -30.11 -126.54
CA ASN A 3 -28.62 -28.76 -125.99
C ASN A 3 -29.86 -27.98 -125.49
N ASP A 4 -31.09 -28.44 -125.74
CA ASP A 4 -32.29 -27.71 -125.31
C ASP A 4 -32.74 -27.98 -123.86
N LYS A 5 -32.18 -28.99 -123.17
CA LYS A 5 -32.48 -29.24 -121.75
C LYS A 5 -31.66 -28.39 -120.78
N LEU A 6 -30.64 -27.66 -121.26
CA LEU A 6 -29.74 -26.88 -120.41
C LEU A 6 -30.25 -25.45 -120.13
N LYS A 7 -31.13 -24.90 -120.98
CA LYS A 7 -31.68 -23.53 -120.84
C LYS A 7 -32.72 -23.37 -119.74
N TYR A 8 -33.40 -24.46 -119.35
CA TYR A 8 -34.40 -24.44 -118.26
C TYR A 8 -33.81 -24.73 -116.88
N ILE A 9 -32.53 -25.14 -116.80
CA ILE A 9 -31.86 -25.44 -115.51
C ILE A 9 -31.31 -24.16 -114.87
N TYR A 10 -30.84 -23.19 -115.66
CA TYR A 10 -30.30 -21.93 -115.13
C TYR A 10 -31.29 -21.06 -114.33
N PRO A 11 -32.56 -20.83 -114.75
CA PRO A 11 -33.48 -20.03 -113.95
C PRO A 11 -33.96 -20.77 -112.69
N PHE A 12 -33.99 -22.11 -112.70
CA PHE A 12 -34.34 -22.91 -111.51
C PHE A 12 -33.17 -22.99 -110.50
N LEU A 13 -31.92 -23.01 -111.00
CA LEU A 13 -30.71 -22.98 -110.18
C LEU A 13 -30.44 -21.58 -109.59
N LEU A 14 -30.84 -20.51 -110.28
CA LEU A 14 -30.74 -19.13 -109.79
C LEU A 14 -31.83 -18.80 -108.74
N LEU A 15 -32.98 -19.49 -108.78
CA LEU A 15 -34.04 -19.35 -107.77
C LEU A 15 -33.75 -20.10 -106.46
N TRP A 16 -32.83 -21.08 -106.47
CA TRP A 16 -32.44 -21.86 -105.28
C TRP A 16 -31.33 -21.22 -104.43
N VAL A 17 -30.69 -20.15 -104.92
CA VAL A 17 -29.56 -19.49 -104.22
C VAL A 17 -29.98 -18.24 -103.44
N THR A 18 -31.25 -17.85 -103.48
CA THR A 18 -31.80 -16.75 -102.67
C THR A 18 -32.74 -17.25 -101.59
N ILE A 19 -32.32 -18.25 -100.80
CA ILE A 19 -32.79 -18.35 -99.41
C ILE A 19 -31.88 -17.41 -98.61
N LEU A 20 -32.17 -16.11 -98.72
CA LEU A 20 -31.69 -15.14 -97.75
C LEU A 20 -32.31 -15.55 -96.42
N THR A 21 -31.51 -16.19 -95.58
CA THR A 21 -31.82 -16.35 -94.17
C THR A 21 -32.02 -14.95 -93.60
N SER A 22 -33.28 -14.56 -93.42
CA SER A 22 -33.64 -13.36 -92.68
C SER A 22 -33.32 -13.63 -91.21
N SER A 23 -32.03 -13.55 -90.85
CA SER A 23 -31.63 -13.51 -89.46
C SER A 23 -32.04 -12.14 -88.93
N ALA A 24 -33.01 -12.13 -88.03
CA ALA A 24 -33.42 -10.94 -87.31
C ALA A 24 -32.17 -10.22 -86.76
N GLN A 25 -32.07 -8.91 -87.04
CA GLN A 25 -30.93 -8.14 -86.60
C GLN A 25 -30.83 -8.17 -85.07
N PRO A 26 -29.62 -8.36 -84.51
CA PRO A 26 -29.45 -8.37 -83.06
C PRO A 26 -29.84 -7.03 -82.47
N ARG A 27 -30.67 -7.06 -81.42
CA ARG A 27 -31.15 -5.87 -80.71
C ARG A 27 -30.55 -5.85 -79.31
N VAL A 28 -30.00 -4.71 -78.93
CA VAL A 28 -29.48 -4.47 -77.57
C VAL A 28 -30.38 -3.44 -76.90
N GLU A 29 -30.93 -3.79 -75.75
CA GLU A 29 -31.79 -2.92 -74.95
C GLU A 29 -31.21 -2.81 -73.54
N ALA A 30 -31.00 -1.57 -73.09
CA ALA A 30 -30.55 -1.27 -71.75
C ALA A 30 -31.72 -0.76 -70.92
N ARG A 31 -31.84 -1.26 -69.69
CA ARG A 31 -32.86 -0.87 -68.70
C ARG A 31 -32.19 -0.61 -67.36
N ILE A 32 -32.66 0.39 -66.65
CA ILE A 32 -32.27 0.66 -65.27
C ILE A 32 -33.50 0.54 -64.37
N ASP A 33 -33.32 -0.05 -63.20
CA ASP A 33 -34.41 -0.24 -62.22
C ASP A 33 -34.86 1.07 -61.57
N SER A 34 -33.93 2.00 -61.35
CA SER A 34 -34.16 3.30 -60.73
C SER A 34 -33.59 4.43 -61.58
N ILE A 35 -34.46 5.36 -61.99
CA ILE A 35 -34.06 6.57 -62.73
C ILE A 35 -33.38 7.57 -61.78
N ALA A 36 -33.69 7.52 -60.49
CA ALA A 36 -33.08 8.35 -59.46
C ALA A 36 -32.63 7.51 -58.25
N ILE A 37 -31.45 7.81 -57.72
CA ILE A 37 -30.89 7.21 -56.51
C ILE A 37 -30.36 8.29 -55.57
N MET A 38 -30.32 8.02 -54.26
CA MET A 38 -29.56 8.85 -53.34
C MET A 38 -28.05 8.61 -53.48
N ILE A 39 -27.23 9.59 -53.08
CA ILE A 39 -25.78 9.41 -52.98
C ILE A 39 -25.43 8.11 -52.20
N GLY A 40 -24.57 7.27 -52.78
CA GLY A 40 -24.17 5.97 -52.23
C GLY A 40 -25.19 4.84 -52.35
N GLN A 41 -26.41 5.09 -52.85
CA GLN A 41 -27.38 4.03 -53.17
C GLN A 41 -26.96 3.29 -54.46
N GLN A 42 -27.46 2.08 -54.63
CA GLN A 42 -27.19 1.24 -55.79
C GLN A 42 -28.36 1.24 -56.78
N ALA A 43 -28.07 1.24 -58.08
CA ALA A 43 -29.01 1.00 -59.17
C ALA A 43 -28.52 -0.14 -60.06
N HIS A 44 -29.43 -0.94 -60.60
CA HIS A 44 -29.09 -2.09 -61.44
C HIS A 44 -29.35 -1.76 -62.91
N LEU A 45 -28.27 -1.68 -63.69
CA LEU A 45 -28.31 -1.55 -65.15
C LEU A 45 -28.32 -2.94 -65.79
N THR A 46 -29.46 -3.34 -66.34
CA THR A 46 -29.62 -4.60 -67.08
C THR A 46 -29.51 -4.37 -68.57
N ILE A 47 -28.63 -5.11 -69.23
CA ILE A 47 -28.45 -5.11 -70.68
C ILE A 47 -29.01 -6.42 -71.24
N ASP A 48 -30.10 -6.30 -72.00
CA ASP A 48 -30.76 -7.40 -72.70
C ASP A 48 -30.32 -7.41 -74.17
N VAL A 49 -29.80 -8.55 -74.63
CA VAL A 49 -29.37 -8.77 -76.01
C VAL A 49 -30.26 -9.84 -76.63
N ILE A 50 -31.08 -9.44 -77.59
CA ILE A 50 -31.96 -10.34 -78.34
C ILE A 50 -31.26 -10.68 -79.66
N ALA A 51 -30.87 -11.94 -79.84
CA ALA A 51 -30.18 -12.42 -81.03
C ALA A 51 -30.72 -13.80 -81.46
N GLY A 52 -30.35 -14.27 -82.65
CA GLY A 52 -30.69 -15.61 -83.11
C GLY A 52 -30.07 -16.69 -82.20
N LYS A 53 -30.73 -17.85 -82.10
CA LYS A 53 -30.29 -18.98 -81.27
C LYS A 53 -28.82 -19.35 -81.54
N GLY A 54 -28.01 -19.46 -80.49
CA GLY A 54 -26.58 -19.81 -80.60
C GLY A 54 -25.66 -18.65 -81.00
N ALA A 55 -26.14 -17.40 -80.97
CA ALA A 55 -25.30 -16.23 -81.21
C ALA A 55 -24.25 -16.04 -80.10
N GLN A 56 -23.01 -15.73 -80.50
CA GLN A 56 -21.94 -15.41 -79.57
C GLN A 56 -22.07 -13.95 -79.11
N VAL A 57 -22.43 -13.74 -77.84
CA VAL A 57 -22.60 -12.43 -77.22
C VAL A 57 -21.45 -12.15 -76.26
N VAL A 58 -20.77 -11.01 -76.45
CA VAL A 58 -19.68 -10.54 -75.57
C VAL A 58 -20.03 -9.16 -75.03
N PHE A 59 -20.30 -9.10 -73.72
CA PHE A 59 -20.56 -7.87 -72.97
C PHE A 59 -19.26 -7.13 -72.63
N PRO A 60 -19.32 -5.80 -72.42
CA PRO A 60 -18.20 -5.07 -71.85
C PRO A 60 -17.89 -5.56 -70.44
N GLN A 61 -16.62 -5.51 -70.07
CA GLN A 61 -16.13 -5.83 -68.73
C GLN A 61 -15.67 -4.55 -68.06
N PHE A 62 -16.03 -4.40 -66.79
CA PHE A 62 -15.60 -3.32 -65.92
C PHE A 62 -14.87 -3.92 -64.73
N LYS A 63 -13.80 -3.27 -64.30
CA LYS A 63 -13.19 -3.56 -63.00
C LYS A 63 -14.08 -3.00 -61.89
N PRO A 64 -14.04 -3.56 -60.66
CA PRO A 64 -14.71 -2.94 -59.52
C PRO A 64 -14.30 -1.47 -59.37
N SER A 65 -15.29 -0.60 -59.13
CA SER A 65 -15.14 0.87 -59.07
C SER A 65 -14.64 1.53 -60.35
N GLN A 66 -14.69 0.84 -61.50
CA GLN A 66 -14.43 1.49 -62.77
C GLN A 66 -15.63 2.35 -63.18
N TYR A 67 -15.35 3.59 -63.60
CA TYR A 67 -16.38 4.50 -64.10
C TYR A 67 -16.96 4.00 -65.43
N ILE A 68 -18.28 3.79 -65.48
CA ILE A 68 -19.04 3.57 -66.73
C ILE A 68 -19.23 4.90 -67.48
N THR A 69 -19.42 5.96 -66.71
CA THR A 69 -19.35 7.38 -67.08
C THR A 69 -18.70 8.11 -65.91
N GLN A 70 -18.08 9.26 -66.13
CA GLN A 70 -17.41 10.00 -65.06
C GLN A 70 -18.39 10.26 -63.91
N GLY A 71 -18.06 9.82 -62.69
CA GLY A 71 -18.91 9.93 -61.51
C GLY A 71 -19.86 8.76 -61.22
N VAL A 72 -20.02 7.78 -62.12
CA VAL A 72 -20.83 6.56 -61.88
C VAL A 72 -19.94 5.32 -61.92
N GLU A 73 -19.83 4.65 -60.78
CA GLU A 73 -19.00 3.47 -60.59
C GLU A 73 -19.77 2.18 -60.84
N VAL A 74 -19.10 1.21 -61.45
CA VAL A 74 -19.59 -0.19 -61.52
C VAL A 74 -19.00 -0.97 -60.35
N LEU A 75 -19.84 -1.39 -59.41
CA LEU A 75 -19.43 -2.17 -58.24
C LEU A 75 -19.18 -3.65 -58.62
N GLU A 76 -20.13 -4.22 -59.33
CA GLU A 76 -20.12 -5.62 -59.73
C GLU A 76 -20.93 -5.87 -61.01
N SER A 77 -20.76 -7.05 -61.59
CA SER A 77 -21.54 -7.48 -62.74
C SER A 77 -21.89 -8.96 -62.61
N THR A 78 -23.12 -9.32 -62.96
CA THR A 78 -23.56 -10.72 -62.96
C THR A 78 -22.96 -11.50 -64.13
N ASP A 79 -22.98 -12.82 -64.05
CA ASP A 79 -22.78 -13.66 -65.23
C ASP A 79 -23.93 -13.49 -66.22
N PRO A 80 -23.68 -13.59 -67.54
CA PRO A 80 -24.73 -13.53 -68.55
C PRO A 80 -25.72 -14.68 -68.39
N VAL A 81 -27.00 -14.37 -68.37
CA VAL A 81 -28.09 -15.35 -68.29
C VAL A 81 -28.81 -15.42 -69.64
N THR A 82 -28.85 -16.59 -70.25
CA THR A 82 -29.55 -16.82 -71.53
C THR A 82 -30.94 -17.38 -71.28
N THR A 83 -31.96 -16.73 -71.84
CA THR A 83 -33.35 -17.17 -71.81
C THR A 83 -33.84 -17.39 -73.24
N PRO A 84 -34.41 -18.57 -73.59
CA PRO A 84 -34.98 -18.79 -74.91
C PRO A 84 -36.19 -17.87 -75.15
N MET A 85 -36.36 -17.40 -76.38
CA MET A 85 -37.52 -16.61 -76.82
C MET A 85 -38.26 -17.33 -77.96
N ASP A 86 -39.52 -16.97 -78.16
CA ASP A 86 -40.29 -17.38 -79.34
C ASP A 86 -39.63 -16.83 -80.63
N ASN A 87 -39.80 -17.51 -81.76
CA ASN A 87 -39.21 -17.18 -83.07
C ASN A 87 -37.71 -17.47 -83.26
N ASN A 88 -37.17 -18.53 -82.64
CA ASN A 88 -35.77 -18.98 -82.81
C ASN A 88 -34.73 -17.92 -82.39
N GLN A 89 -35.08 -17.11 -81.39
CA GLN A 89 -34.24 -16.10 -80.76
C GLN A 89 -33.91 -16.49 -79.31
N GLU A 90 -32.84 -15.92 -78.78
CA GLU A 90 -32.43 -16.03 -77.39
C GLU A 90 -32.18 -14.62 -76.84
N LYS A 91 -32.56 -14.41 -75.58
CA LYS A 91 -32.28 -13.19 -74.82
C LYS A 91 -31.13 -13.47 -73.86
N VAL A 92 -30.00 -12.81 -74.06
CA VAL A 92 -28.87 -12.86 -73.12
C VAL A 92 -28.89 -11.59 -72.28
N SER A 93 -29.03 -11.74 -70.97
CA SER A 93 -29.19 -10.62 -70.03
C SER A 93 -27.98 -10.52 -69.10
N LYS A 94 -27.44 -9.33 -68.89
CA LYS A 94 -26.37 -9.09 -67.91
C LYS A 94 -26.65 -7.83 -67.10
N THR A 95 -26.48 -7.90 -65.79
CA THR A 95 -26.74 -6.78 -64.89
C THR A 95 -25.44 -6.21 -64.31
N PHE A 96 -25.34 -4.90 -64.28
CA PHE A 96 -24.25 -4.13 -63.66
C PHE A 96 -24.81 -3.33 -62.49
N THR A 97 -24.21 -3.49 -61.32
CA THR A 97 -24.59 -2.73 -60.13
C THR A 97 -23.81 -1.41 -60.15
N LEU A 98 -24.55 -0.31 -60.23
CA LEU A 98 -24.03 1.05 -60.34
C LEU A 98 -24.18 1.80 -59.02
N THR A 99 -23.25 2.69 -58.70
CA THR A 99 -23.41 3.68 -57.62
C THR A 99 -22.71 5.00 -57.97
N SER A 100 -23.00 6.06 -57.21
CA SER A 100 -22.38 7.37 -57.35
C SER A 100 -22.47 8.14 -56.05
N PHE A 101 -21.50 9.02 -55.79
CA PHE A 101 -21.40 9.81 -54.57
C PHE A 101 -21.62 11.31 -54.79
N ASP A 102 -21.71 11.75 -56.04
CA ASP A 102 -21.83 13.16 -56.40
C ASP A 102 -23.21 13.43 -57.01
N GLU A 103 -23.85 14.51 -56.56
CA GLU A 103 -25.15 14.94 -57.07
C GLU A 103 -25.04 15.41 -58.53
N HIS A 104 -25.59 14.62 -59.46
CA HIS A 104 -25.61 14.95 -60.87
C HIS A 104 -26.65 14.15 -61.65
N LEU A 105 -26.99 14.63 -62.85
CA LEU A 105 -27.70 13.82 -63.85
C LEU A 105 -26.68 13.20 -64.80
N TYR A 106 -26.37 11.92 -64.60
CA TYR A 106 -25.37 11.22 -65.38
C TYR A 106 -25.95 10.61 -66.66
N PRO A 107 -25.43 10.98 -67.85
CA PRO A 107 -25.76 10.27 -69.08
C PRO A 107 -24.98 8.94 -69.11
N ILE A 108 -25.72 7.83 -69.12
CA ILE A 108 -25.17 6.49 -69.32
C ILE A 108 -25.18 6.22 -70.83
N PRO A 109 -24.01 6.17 -71.50
CA PRO A 109 -23.95 5.97 -72.93
C PRO A 109 -24.49 4.59 -73.32
N GLY A 110 -25.04 4.50 -74.53
CA GLY A 110 -25.50 3.24 -75.10
C GLY A 110 -24.39 2.19 -75.08
N MET A 111 -24.67 1.04 -74.47
CA MET A 111 -23.66 0.03 -74.20
C MET A 111 -23.29 -0.72 -75.48
N LYS A 112 -21.98 -0.82 -75.76
CA LYS A 112 -21.43 -1.50 -76.93
C LYS A 112 -21.27 -2.99 -76.63
N VAL A 113 -22.08 -3.82 -77.27
CA VAL A 113 -22.03 -5.29 -77.15
C VAL A 113 -21.61 -5.88 -78.48
N LYS A 114 -20.72 -6.89 -78.47
CA LYS A 114 -20.37 -7.62 -79.69
C LYS A 114 -21.27 -8.84 -79.83
N VAL A 115 -22.00 -8.93 -80.94
CA VAL A 115 -22.85 -10.08 -81.30
C VAL A 115 -22.34 -10.67 -82.61
N ASN A 116 -21.88 -11.92 -82.60
CA ASN A 116 -21.27 -12.60 -83.76
C ASN A 116 -20.16 -11.75 -84.42
N GLY A 117 -19.33 -11.10 -83.61
CA GLY A 117 -18.24 -10.23 -84.06
C GLY A 117 -18.63 -8.81 -84.50
N LYS A 118 -19.93 -8.50 -84.65
CA LYS A 118 -20.42 -7.14 -84.98
C LYS A 118 -20.75 -6.36 -83.72
N THR A 119 -20.36 -5.10 -83.66
CA THR A 119 -20.68 -4.23 -82.51
C THR A 119 -22.07 -3.63 -82.69
N VAL A 120 -22.95 -3.88 -81.73
CA VAL A 120 -24.29 -3.31 -81.64
C VAL A 120 -24.34 -2.41 -80.40
N VAL A 121 -24.94 -1.23 -80.54
CA VAL A 121 -25.04 -0.24 -79.47
C VAL A 121 -26.46 -0.23 -78.93
N GLY A 122 -26.62 -0.36 -77.62
CA GLY A 122 -27.92 -0.23 -76.96
C GLY A 122 -28.42 1.21 -76.88
N ASN A 123 -29.65 1.40 -76.41
CA ASN A 123 -30.18 2.72 -76.11
C ASN A 123 -29.40 3.40 -74.96
N PRO A 124 -29.20 4.72 -74.99
CA PRO A 124 -28.66 5.46 -73.86
C PRO A 124 -29.69 5.56 -72.74
N LEU A 125 -29.21 5.79 -71.51
CA LEU A 125 -30.02 6.02 -70.32
C LEU A 125 -29.49 7.23 -69.54
N ALA A 126 -30.24 7.69 -68.54
CA ALA A 126 -29.79 8.71 -67.60
C ALA A 126 -30.08 8.27 -66.16
N LEU A 127 -29.13 8.50 -65.26
CA LEU A 127 -29.24 8.23 -63.84
C LEU A 127 -29.12 9.54 -63.07
N LYS A 128 -30.18 9.91 -62.33
CA LYS A 128 -30.19 11.09 -61.48
C LYS A 128 -29.72 10.70 -60.07
N VAL A 129 -28.68 11.34 -59.59
CA VAL A 129 -28.20 11.15 -58.21
C VAL A 129 -28.62 12.36 -57.42
N VAL A 130 -29.40 12.14 -56.35
CA VAL A 130 -29.89 13.19 -55.47
C VAL A 130 -29.19 13.11 -54.12
N THR A 131 -28.95 14.27 -53.50
CA THR A 131 -28.45 14.34 -52.13
C THR A 131 -29.61 14.51 -51.14
N VAL A 132 -29.30 14.47 -49.85
CA VAL A 132 -30.24 14.83 -48.78
C VAL A 132 -30.28 16.34 -48.62
N ASP A 133 -31.48 16.88 -48.35
CA ASP A 133 -31.63 18.30 -48.05
C ASP A 133 -30.88 18.63 -46.75
N VAL A 134 -29.98 19.60 -46.81
CA VAL A 134 -29.27 20.13 -45.64
C VAL A 134 -29.95 21.42 -45.18
N ASP A 135 -30.22 21.55 -43.88
CA ASP A 135 -30.75 22.79 -43.31
C ASP A 135 -29.65 23.86 -43.35
N THR A 136 -29.75 24.76 -44.34
CA THR A 136 -28.84 25.90 -44.50
C THR A 136 -29.29 27.14 -43.72
N LEU A 137 -30.50 27.13 -43.15
CA LEU A 137 -31.08 28.26 -42.42
C LEU A 137 -30.64 28.28 -40.96
N HIS A 138 -30.35 27.11 -40.37
CA HIS A 138 -29.92 26.99 -38.97
C HIS A 138 -28.56 26.28 -38.81
N PRO A 139 -27.46 26.80 -39.40
CA PRO A 139 -26.15 26.17 -39.31
C PRO A 139 -25.61 26.03 -37.87
N ASN A 140 -26.08 26.88 -36.94
CA ASN A 140 -25.66 26.87 -35.54
C ASN A 140 -26.39 25.82 -34.67
N GLN A 141 -27.40 25.13 -35.20
CA GLN A 141 -28.10 24.03 -34.51
C GLN A 141 -27.40 22.68 -34.68
N PHE A 142 -26.41 22.60 -35.58
CA PHE A 142 -25.56 21.43 -35.69
C PHE A 142 -24.51 21.46 -34.59
N PHE A 143 -24.52 20.42 -33.74
CA PHE A 143 -23.47 20.25 -32.76
C PHE A 143 -22.16 19.95 -33.49
N PRO A 144 -21.04 20.59 -33.10
CA PRO A 144 -19.74 20.17 -33.60
C PRO A 144 -19.49 18.69 -33.24
N PRO A 145 -18.57 18.00 -33.94
CA PRO A 145 -18.08 16.71 -33.51
C PRO A 145 -17.74 16.77 -32.02
N LYS A 146 -18.33 15.89 -31.22
CA LYS A 146 -18.02 15.83 -29.80
C LYS A 146 -16.54 15.53 -29.68
N ASP A 147 -15.82 16.38 -28.96
CA ASP A 147 -14.42 16.15 -28.67
C ASP A 147 -14.27 14.92 -27.75
N VAL A 148 -13.05 14.39 -27.65
CA VAL A 148 -12.74 13.34 -26.68
C VAL A 148 -13.03 13.87 -25.29
N GLN A 149 -13.88 13.16 -24.55
CA GLN A 149 -14.20 13.53 -23.19
C GLN A 149 -12.95 13.36 -22.32
N ASP A 150 -12.41 14.46 -21.80
CA ASP A 150 -11.35 14.40 -20.80
C ASP A 150 -11.85 13.61 -19.60
N ASN A 151 -11.17 12.50 -19.29
CA ASN A 151 -11.56 11.66 -18.17
C ASN A 151 -11.21 12.42 -16.88
N PRO A 152 -12.17 12.69 -15.98
CA PRO A 152 -11.92 13.41 -14.73
C PRO A 152 -10.98 12.64 -13.78
N PHE A 153 -10.74 11.36 -14.08
CA PHE A 153 -9.87 10.50 -13.30
C PHE A 153 -8.76 9.92 -14.20
N LYS A 154 -7.53 10.42 -14.03
CA LYS A 154 -6.33 9.83 -14.62
C LYS A 154 -5.57 9.05 -13.56
N TRP A 155 -5.52 7.72 -13.69
CA TRP A 155 -4.81 6.87 -12.73
C TRP A 155 -3.35 7.27 -12.51
N SER A 156 -2.69 7.82 -13.54
CA SER A 156 -1.33 8.35 -13.43
C SER A 156 -1.18 9.42 -12.35
N GLU A 157 -2.21 10.24 -12.13
CA GLU A 157 -2.22 11.32 -11.14
C GLU A 157 -2.51 10.80 -9.73
N TRP A 158 -3.34 9.76 -9.62
CA TRP A 158 -3.73 9.16 -8.33
C TRP A 158 -2.78 8.05 -7.84
N SER A 159 -2.08 7.38 -8.76
CA SER A 159 -1.21 6.25 -8.43
C SER A 159 -0.08 6.59 -7.45
N PRO A 160 0.59 7.75 -7.51
CA PRO A 160 1.61 8.12 -6.53
C PRO A 160 1.02 8.30 -5.14
N LEU A 161 -0.17 8.93 -5.04
CA LEU A 161 -0.88 9.13 -3.77
C LEU A 161 -1.33 7.81 -3.15
N PHE A 162 -1.81 6.87 -3.97
CA PHE A 162 -2.17 5.53 -3.52
C PHE A 162 -0.97 4.78 -2.91
N TRP A 163 0.16 4.75 -3.62
CA TRP A 163 1.39 4.10 -3.12
C TRP A 163 1.94 4.81 -1.88
N LEU A 164 1.86 6.13 -1.82
CA LEU A 164 2.28 6.91 -0.67
C LEU A 164 1.38 6.63 0.56
N SER A 165 0.08 6.47 0.35
CA SER A 165 -0.87 6.03 1.39
C SER A 165 -0.58 4.60 1.87
N MET A 166 -0.19 3.68 0.98
CA MET A 166 0.24 2.33 1.37
C MET A 166 1.51 2.38 2.24
N LEU A 167 2.49 3.23 1.86
CA LEU A 167 3.70 3.45 2.63
C LEU A 167 3.40 4.04 4.01
N LEU A 168 2.49 5.01 4.10
CA LEU A 168 2.02 5.59 5.36
C LEU A 168 1.47 4.50 6.29
N LEU A 169 0.64 3.60 5.77
CA LEU A 169 0.06 2.49 6.52
C LEU A 169 1.15 1.53 7.04
N LEU A 170 2.15 1.22 6.23
CA LEU A 170 3.31 0.42 6.65
C LEU A 170 4.09 1.11 7.79
N LEU A 171 4.36 2.41 7.67
CA LEU A 171 5.06 3.18 8.72
C LEU A 171 4.27 3.21 10.02
N CYS A 172 2.93 3.34 9.96
CA CYS A 172 2.06 3.26 11.12
C CYS A 172 2.15 1.88 11.82
N LEU A 173 2.17 0.79 11.05
CA LEU A 173 2.34 -0.57 11.61
C LEU A 173 3.70 -0.74 12.29
N VAL A 174 4.77 -0.25 11.68
CA VAL A 174 6.12 -0.27 12.28
C VAL A 174 6.15 0.56 13.56
N CYS A 175 5.57 1.77 13.53
CA CYS A 175 5.49 2.64 14.70
C CYS A 175 4.71 1.98 15.85
N TYR A 176 3.58 1.35 15.54
CA TYR A 176 2.78 0.59 16.50
C TYR A 176 3.56 -0.60 17.08
N TYR A 177 4.25 -1.38 16.25
CA TYR A 177 5.10 -2.49 16.71
C TYR A 177 6.21 -2.01 17.66
N LEU A 178 6.91 -0.93 17.31
CA LEU A 178 7.94 -0.34 18.17
C LEU A 178 7.35 0.19 19.48
N TYR A 179 6.15 0.77 19.45
CA TYR A 179 5.43 1.24 20.63
C TYR A 179 5.04 0.10 21.58
N VAL A 180 4.52 -1.01 21.05
CA VAL A 180 4.23 -2.22 21.83
C VAL A 180 5.51 -2.75 22.47
N ARG A 181 6.59 -2.90 21.70
CA ARG A 181 7.90 -3.32 22.21
C ARG A 181 8.45 -2.37 23.28
N LEU A 182 8.19 -1.06 23.17
CA LEU A 182 8.58 -0.09 24.19
C LEU A 182 7.79 -0.26 25.48
N ARG A 183 6.50 -0.64 25.40
CA ARG A 183 5.62 -0.84 26.54
C ARG A 183 5.90 -2.15 27.28
N GLU A 184 6.25 -3.21 26.57
CA GLU A 184 6.61 -4.51 27.15
C GLU A 184 7.92 -4.47 27.95
N ASN A 185 8.84 -3.59 27.59
CA ASN A 185 10.07 -3.36 28.33
C ASN A 185 9.81 -2.60 29.64
N LYS A 186 9.72 -3.34 30.76
CA LYS A 186 9.48 -2.78 32.10
C LYS A 186 10.56 -1.75 32.48
N PRO A 187 10.18 -0.59 33.08
CA PRO A 187 11.16 0.36 33.58
C PRO A 187 12.02 -0.28 34.68
N VAL A 188 13.34 -0.21 34.53
CA VAL A 188 14.28 -0.39 35.65
C VAL A 188 14.13 0.82 36.56
N ILE A 189 13.24 0.70 37.56
CA ILE A 189 13.04 1.74 38.57
C ILE A 189 14.17 1.59 39.58
N THR A 190 15.20 2.42 39.43
CA THR A 190 16.22 2.59 40.46
C THR A 190 15.58 3.30 41.65
N ARG A 191 15.10 2.54 42.65
CA ARG A 191 14.67 3.11 43.92
C ARG A 191 15.92 3.48 44.69
N ILE A 192 16.13 4.78 44.88
CA ILE A 192 17.16 5.30 45.77
C ILE A 192 16.72 4.91 47.19
N ARG A 193 17.39 3.91 47.78
CA ARG A 193 17.17 3.54 49.18
C ARG A 193 18.06 4.43 50.04
N ILE A 194 17.48 5.50 50.57
CA ILE A 194 18.16 6.34 51.57
C ILE A 194 18.20 5.52 52.86
N VAL A 195 19.38 5.00 53.22
CA VAL A 195 19.59 4.33 54.51
C VAL A 195 20.14 5.40 55.45
N LYS A 196 19.33 5.84 56.42
CA LYS A 196 19.79 6.76 57.47
C LYS A 196 20.77 6.02 58.38
N LYS A 197 22.03 6.45 58.45
CA LYS A 197 23.00 5.94 59.41
C LYS A 197 22.63 6.49 60.79
N VAL A 198 22.17 5.62 61.69
CA VAL A 198 21.88 5.98 63.09
C VAL A 198 23.21 6.20 63.81
N LEU A 199 23.29 7.20 64.69
CA LEU A 199 24.49 7.49 65.47
C LEU A 199 24.78 6.35 66.48
N PRO A 200 26.05 6.05 66.78
CA PRO A 200 26.42 4.94 67.68
C PRO A 200 25.76 5.01 69.07
N HIS A 201 25.69 6.20 69.68
CA HIS A 201 25.08 6.38 71.00
C HIS A 201 23.56 6.12 70.98
N GLN A 202 22.84 6.55 69.93
CA GLN A 202 21.40 6.29 69.79
C GLN A 202 21.12 4.80 69.63
N LYS A 203 21.96 4.11 68.85
CA LYS A 203 21.87 2.66 68.66
C LYS A 203 22.12 1.91 69.98
N ALA A 204 23.11 2.33 70.76
CA ALA A 204 23.44 1.74 72.06
C ALA A 204 22.31 1.97 73.09
N LEU A 205 21.82 3.21 73.24
CA LEU A 205 20.72 3.54 74.15
C LEU A 205 19.43 2.79 73.80
N SER A 206 19.07 2.70 72.51
CA SER A 206 17.90 1.92 72.07
C SER A 206 18.02 0.42 72.38
N SER A 207 19.25 -0.12 72.28
CA SER A 207 19.53 -1.51 72.63
C SER A 207 19.45 -1.73 74.15
N ILE A 208 19.96 -0.79 74.96
CA ILE A 208 19.85 -0.84 76.43
C ILE A 208 18.40 -0.73 76.89
N GLU A 209 17.59 0.14 76.29
CA GLU A 209 16.16 0.27 76.59
C GLU A 209 15.43 -1.05 76.30
N LYS A 210 15.76 -1.71 75.19
CA LYS A 210 15.24 -3.04 74.87
C LYS A 210 15.65 -4.07 75.91
N ILE A 211 16.92 -4.10 76.32
CA ILE A 211 17.42 -5.02 77.36
C ILE A 211 16.67 -4.79 78.69
N LYS A 212 16.46 -3.52 79.09
CA LYS A 212 15.68 -3.17 80.28
C LYS A 212 14.24 -3.67 80.19
N SER A 213 13.59 -3.51 79.03
CA SER A 213 12.21 -3.97 78.82
C SER A 213 12.08 -5.50 78.85
N GLU A 214 13.06 -6.22 78.30
CA GLU A 214 13.10 -7.70 78.31
C GLU A 214 13.37 -8.25 79.72
N GLN A 215 14.21 -7.56 80.52
CA GLN A 215 14.51 -7.95 81.90
C GLN A 215 13.29 -7.83 82.82
N LEU A 216 12.44 -6.81 82.62
CA LEU A 216 11.18 -6.65 83.36
C LEU A 216 10.18 -7.81 83.10
N GLN A 217 10.34 -8.53 81.99
CA GLN A 217 9.45 -9.62 81.59
C GLN A 217 9.97 -11.00 82.02
N ILE A 218 11.26 -11.16 82.28
CA ILE A 218 11.92 -12.45 82.53
C ILE A 218 12.90 -12.30 83.70
N SER A 219 12.47 -12.62 84.91
CA SER A 219 13.24 -12.43 86.15
C SER A 219 14.41 -13.41 86.36
N GLU A 220 14.62 -14.41 85.50
CA GLU A 220 15.45 -15.58 85.85
C GLU A 220 16.79 -15.75 85.10
N ASP A 221 17.13 -14.94 84.09
CA ASP A 221 18.38 -15.11 83.32
C ASP A 221 19.34 -13.91 83.41
N GLN A 222 20.00 -13.76 84.57
CA GLN A 222 21.02 -12.73 84.80
C GLN A 222 22.23 -12.85 83.85
N LYS A 223 22.57 -14.07 83.42
CA LYS A 223 23.70 -14.30 82.51
C LYS A 223 23.43 -13.71 81.13
N THR A 224 22.23 -13.91 80.60
CA THR A 224 21.84 -13.32 79.32
C THR A 224 21.77 -11.79 79.40
N TYR A 225 21.29 -11.24 80.51
CA TYR A 225 21.28 -9.79 80.74
C TYR A 225 22.67 -9.17 80.65
N TYR A 226 23.64 -9.64 81.46
CA TYR A 226 25.00 -9.11 81.43
C TYR A 226 25.74 -9.39 80.12
N THR A 227 25.40 -10.48 79.43
CA THR A 227 25.92 -10.74 78.09
C THR A 227 25.46 -9.67 77.11
N LYS A 228 24.14 -9.45 76.98
CA LYS A 228 23.59 -8.42 76.10
C LYS A 228 24.06 -7.01 76.46
N LEU A 229 24.12 -6.68 77.75
CA LEU A 229 24.55 -5.36 78.23
C LEU A 229 26.01 -5.08 77.86
N THR A 230 26.90 -6.03 78.17
CA THR A 230 28.33 -5.85 77.84
C THR A 230 28.61 -5.91 76.35
N ASP A 231 27.87 -6.70 75.56
CA ASP A 231 27.99 -6.72 74.10
C ASP A 231 27.53 -5.41 73.49
N THR A 232 26.44 -4.81 74.00
CA THR A 232 25.98 -3.48 73.58
C THR A 232 27.02 -2.41 73.88
N LEU A 233 27.65 -2.46 75.06
CA LEU A 233 28.75 -1.54 75.41
C LEU A 233 29.98 -1.75 74.54
N ARG A 234 30.38 -3.00 74.26
CA ARG A 234 31.48 -3.30 73.34
C ARG A 234 31.19 -2.79 71.93
N GLN A 235 29.97 -2.98 71.43
CA GLN A 235 29.54 -2.45 70.14
C GLN A 235 29.63 -0.93 70.09
N TYR A 236 29.16 -0.27 71.15
CA TYR A 236 29.23 1.18 71.27
C TYR A 236 30.68 1.67 71.26
N ILE A 237 31.54 1.06 72.08
CA ILE A 237 32.96 1.43 72.18
C ILE A 237 33.66 1.26 70.84
N ASP A 238 33.38 0.16 70.12
CA ASP A 238 33.94 -0.11 68.78
C ASP A 238 33.56 0.96 67.77
N GLU A 239 32.26 1.25 67.65
CA GLU A 239 31.73 2.28 66.75
C GLU A 239 32.16 3.71 67.14
N ARG A 240 32.43 3.94 68.43
CA ARG A 240 32.74 5.26 69.01
C ARG A 240 34.21 5.62 68.94
N PHE A 241 35.06 4.75 69.47
CA PHE A 241 36.50 5.00 69.64
C PHE A 241 37.34 4.39 68.52
N GLY A 242 36.73 3.61 67.61
CA GLY A 242 37.36 3.14 66.38
C GLY A 242 38.38 2.02 66.57
N PHE A 243 38.39 1.36 67.74
CA PHE A 243 39.15 0.14 67.99
C PHE A 243 38.19 -1.03 68.22
N LYS A 244 38.58 -2.22 67.78
CA LYS A 244 37.71 -3.41 67.76
C LYS A 244 37.41 -4.00 69.14
N ALA A 245 36.58 -3.32 69.93
CA ALA A 245 36.27 -3.72 71.31
C ALA A 245 35.56 -5.08 71.42
N MET A 246 34.88 -5.54 70.36
CA MET A 246 34.28 -6.89 70.32
C MET A 246 35.32 -8.02 70.31
N GLU A 247 36.53 -7.76 69.79
CA GLU A 247 37.62 -8.74 69.69
C GLU A 247 38.56 -8.69 70.91
N MET A 248 38.30 -7.79 71.88
CA MET A 248 39.17 -7.53 73.02
C MET A 248 38.58 -8.04 74.33
N THR A 249 39.46 -8.39 75.27
CA THR A 249 39.06 -8.73 76.64
C THR A 249 38.65 -7.49 77.44
N SER A 250 37.86 -7.68 78.50
CA SER A 250 37.42 -6.58 79.39
C SER A 250 38.60 -5.75 79.93
N ALA A 251 39.73 -6.38 80.25
CA ALA A 251 40.93 -5.69 80.74
C ALA A 251 41.59 -4.82 79.66
N GLU A 252 41.76 -5.36 78.46
CA GLU A 252 42.35 -4.63 77.32
C GLU A 252 41.50 -3.42 76.90
N ILE A 253 40.16 -3.56 76.95
CA ILE A 253 39.24 -2.43 76.67
C ILE A 253 39.45 -1.31 77.68
N ILE A 254 39.50 -1.66 78.98
CA ILE A 254 39.69 -0.68 80.05
C ILE A 254 41.04 0.03 79.93
N ASP A 255 42.12 -0.71 79.66
CA ASP A 255 43.44 -0.11 79.50
C ASP A 255 43.50 0.83 78.29
N ARG A 256 42.83 0.48 77.19
CA ARG A 256 42.74 1.36 76.02
C ARG A 256 41.92 2.62 76.28
N LEU A 257 40.85 2.52 77.06
CA LEU A 257 40.00 3.66 77.41
C LEU A 257 40.71 4.63 78.39
N LYS A 258 41.57 4.14 79.28
CA LYS A 258 42.38 4.98 80.20
C LYS A 258 43.27 5.99 79.48
N GLU A 259 43.70 5.66 78.26
CA GLU A 259 44.52 6.59 77.47
C GLU A 259 43.72 7.81 76.96
N THR A 260 42.39 7.75 76.96
CA THR A 260 41.53 8.71 76.23
C THR A 260 40.44 9.37 77.10
N GLY A 261 40.07 8.80 78.25
CA GLY A 261 38.86 9.19 79.00
C GLY A 261 39.06 9.65 80.44
N ASP A 262 37.94 10.02 81.08
CA ASP A 262 37.87 10.36 82.51
C ASP A 262 38.03 9.10 83.37
N GLN A 263 38.93 9.18 84.35
CA GLN A 263 39.30 8.08 85.23
C GLN A 263 38.10 7.55 86.02
N LYS A 264 37.18 8.42 86.47
CA LYS A 264 36.04 8.02 87.29
C LYS A 264 35.06 7.14 86.51
N MET A 265 34.72 7.56 85.31
CA MET A 265 33.80 6.85 84.41
C MET A 265 34.38 5.49 83.98
N ILE A 266 35.70 5.42 83.77
CA ILE A 266 36.40 4.17 83.43
C ILE A 266 36.40 3.20 84.62
N ASP A 267 36.53 3.70 85.85
CA ASP A 267 36.44 2.89 87.05
C ASP A 267 35.02 2.32 87.25
N GLU A 268 33.98 3.09 86.94
CA GLU A 268 32.57 2.63 86.92
C GLU A 268 32.34 1.54 85.86
N LEU A 269 32.86 1.72 84.63
CA LEU A 269 32.81 0.72 83.56
C LEU A 269 33.61 -0.55 83.91
N LYS A 270 34.75 -0.39 84.58
CA LYS A 270 35.57 -1.51 85.06
C LYS A 270 34.82 -2.34 86.09
N SER A 271 34.15 -1.69 87.05
CA SER A 271 33.31 -2.37 88.03
C SER A 271 32.21 -3.17 87.33
N LEU A 272 31.54 -2.57 86.34
CA LEU A 272 30.50 -3.25 85.56
C LEU A 272 31.03 -4.49 84.84
N PHE A 273 32.17 -4.40 84.14
CA PHE A 273 32.76 -5.56 83.46
C PHE A 273 33.19 -6.65 84.43
N GLN A 274 33.72 -6.29 85.61
CA GLN A 274 34.06 -7.26 86.66
C GLN A 274 32.81 -8.00 87.16
N THR A 275 31.73 -7.29 87.46
CA THR A 275 30.46 -7.92 87.85
C THR A 275 29.94 -8.83 86.73
N ALA A 276 29.97 -8.38 85.48
CA ALA A 276 29.54 -9.18 84.34
C ALA A 276 30.37 -10.46 84.17
N ASP A 277 31.68 -10.39 84.33
CA ASP A 277 32.58 -11.55 84.21
C ASP A 277 32.34 -12.55 85.35
N LEU A 278 32.08 -12.07 86.58
CA LEU A 278 31.67 -12.92 87.71
C LEU A 278 30.33 -13.64 87.44
N VAL A 279 29.34 -12.95 86.87
CA VAL A 279 28.04 -13.57 86.52
C VAL A 279 28.21 -14.59 85.39
N LYS A 280 28.99 -14.27 84.35
CA LYS A 280 29.18 -15.11 83.16
C LYS A 280 29.96 -16.39 83.44
N PHE A 281 31.02 -16.30 84.24
CA PHE A 281 31.98 -17.38 84.45
C PHE A 281 31.94 -17.99 85.85
N ALA A 282 31.67 -17.20 86.89
CA ALA A 282 31.71 -17.65 88.30
C ALA A 282 30.32 -17.98 88.89
N LYS A 283 29.25 -17.96 88.08
CA LYS A 283 27.85 -18.17 88.52
C LYS A 283 27.44 -17.24 89.67
N TYR A 284 28.01 -16.04 89.70
CA TYR A 284 27.64 -15.02 90.69
C TYR A 284 26.19 -14.58 90.49
N SER A 285 25.44 -14.43 91.58
CA SER A 285 24.07 -13.91 91.57
C SER A 285 24.09 -12.49 92.09
N THR A 286 23.80 -11.54 91.21
CA THR A 286 23.75 -10.12 91.52
C THR A 286 22.46 -9.75 92.24
N LEU A 287 22.55 -8.81 93.17
CA LEU A 287 21.38 -8.20 93.80
C LEU A 287 20.72 -7.20 92.83
N ILE A 288 19.43 -6.92 93.02
CA ILE A 288 18.66 -6.02 92.13
C ILE A 288 19.26 -4.61 92.10
N ASN A 289 19.72 -4.11 93.25
CA ASN A 289 20.40 -2.82 93.37
C ASN A 289 21.72 -2.75 92.57
N GLU A 290 22.49 -3.84 92.51
CA GLU A 290 23.72 -3.91 91.70
C GLU A 290 23.41 -3.92 90.20
N ASN A 291 22.33 -4.58 89.80
CA ASN A 291 21.87 -4.58 88.41
C ASN A 291 21.44 -3.19 87.95
N ASP A 292 20.66 -2.49 88.77
CA ASP A 292 20.21 -1.12 88.49
C ASP A 292 21.40 -0.15 88.46
N LEU A 293 22.34 -0.30 89.39
CA LEU A 293 23.58 0.49 89.41
C LEU A 293 24.41 0.27 88.14
N ASN A 294 24.61 -0.98 87.73
CA ASN A 294 25.35 -1.31 86.51
C ASN A 294 24.64 -0.79 85.25
N LEU A 295 23.31 -0.82 85.21
CA LEU A 295 22.55 -0.24 84.11
C LEU A 295 22.74 1.29 84.03
N VAL A 296 22.69 1.98 85.17
CA VAL A 296 22.91 3.42 85.25
C VAL A 296 24.34 3.76 84.84
N ASN A 297 25.34 3.02 85.31
CA ASN A 297 26.75 3.22 84.93
C ASN A 297 26.95 3.04 83.42
N ALA A 298 26.29 2.06 82.80
CA ALA A 298 26.33 1.84 81.35
C ALA A 298 25.74 3.02 80.56
N ILE A 299 24.60 3.55 81.01
CA ILE A 299 23.93 4.70 80.39
C ILE A 299 24.79 5.95 80.54
N ASN A 300 25.29 6.23 81.75
CA ASN A 300 26.16 7.37 82.03
C ASN A 300 27.42 7.34 81.16
N PHE A 301 28.07 6.17 81.03
CA PHE A 301 29.23 6.01 80.15
C PHE A 301 28.90 6.40 78.69
N ILE A 302 27.77 5.98 78.15
CA ILE A 302 27.35 6.32 76.78
C ILE A 302 27.03 7.82 76.66
N ASP A 303 26.33 8.38 77.64
CA ASP A 303 25.89 9.77 77.62
C ASP A 303 27.05 10.76 77.77
N GLU A 304 28.05 10.44 78.60
CA GLU A 304 29.24 11.28 78.79
C GLU A 304 30.20 11.18 77.61
N THR A 305 30.25 10.02 76.94
CA THR A 305 31.16 9.80 75.81
C THR A 305 30.53 10.06 74.45
N LYS A 306 29.29 10.53 74.36
CA LYS A 306 28.64 10.79 73.07
C LYS A 306 29.37 11.91 72.29
N LEU A 307 29.51 11.77 70.97
CA LEU A 307 29.69 12.94 70.09
C LEU A 307 28.31 13.33 69.62
N GLU A 308 28.01 14.61 69.79
CA GLU A 308 26.98 15.27 69.01
C GLU A 308 27.52 15.47 67.59
N GLY A 309 26.96 14.73 66.65
CA GLY A 309 27.19 14.91 65.23
C GLY A 309 25.84 14.74 64.53
N GLU A 310 25.55 15.57 63.54
CA GLU A 310 24.35 15.36 62.74
C GLU A 310 24.43 13.99 62.03
N PRO A 311 23.31 13.24 61.93
CA PRO A 311 23.29 12.00 61.18
C PRO A 311 23.61 12.31 59.71
N THR A 312 24.86 12.08 59.30
CA THR A 312 25.28 12.28 57.91
C THR A 312 24.47 11.37 57.00
N GLU A 313 23.62 11.97 56.16
CA GLU A 313 22.95 11.29 55.08
C GLU A 313 23.97 10.94 54.00
N GLU A 314 24.63 9.79 54.14
CA GLU A 314 25.44 9.26 53.06
C GLU A 314 24.49 8.75 51.96
N LYS A 315 24.34 9.55 50.90
CA LYS A 315 23.64 9.15 49.69
C LYS A 315 24.46 8.08 48.98
N VAL A 316 24.25 6.82 49.37
CA VAL A 316 24.74 5.66 48.60
C VAL A 316 23.93 5.63 47.31
N VAL A 317 24.42 6.30 46.27
CA VAL A 317 23.87 6.18 44.92
C VAL A 317 24.30 4.81 44.42
N PRO A 318 23.38 3.84 44.25
CA PRO A 318 23.74 2.56 43.66
C PRO A 318 24.33 2.82 42.27
N LYS A 319 25.57 2.39 42.03
CA LYS A 319 26.18 2.44 40.69
C LYS A 319 25.35 1.52 39.80
N LEU A 320 24.73 2.07 38.73
CA LEU A 320 23.98 1.27 37.75
C LEU A 320 24.89 0.14 37.23
N SER A 321 24.35 -1.09 37.19
CA SER A 321 24.98 -2.20 36.46
C SER A 321 25.13 -1.83 34.99
N GLU A 322 26.16 -2.33 34.31
CA GLU A 322 26.37 -2.11 32.87
C GLU A 322 25.17 -2.59 32.03
N GLU A 323 24.46 -3.62 32.51
CA GLU A 323 23.22 -4.12 31.89
C GLU A 323 22.06 -3.11 32.00
N ASP A 324 21.94 -2.42 33.14
CA ASP A 324 20.93 -1.37 33.35
C ASP A 324 21.20 -0.15 32.48
N LYS A 325 22.49 0.18 32.24
CA LYS A 325 22.86 1.27 31.33
C LYS A 325 22.53 0.92 29.88
N ARG A 326 22.78 -0.33 29.46
CA ARG A 326 22.45 -0.82 28.10
C ARG A 326 20.95 -0.81 27.85
N SER A 327 20.16 -1.39 28.75
CA SER A 327 18.70 -1.40 28.64
C SER A 327 18.09 0.01 28.64
N LYS A 328 18.64 0.94 29.43
CA LYS A 328 18.24 2.36 29.39
C LYS A 328 18.58 3.02 28.05
N LYS A 329 19.78 2.76 27.49
CA LYS A 329 20.17 3.25 26.16
C LYS A 329 19.26 2.72 25.07
N GLU A 330 19.02 1.41 25.03
CA GLU A 330 18.10 0.76 24.07
C GLU A 330 16.69 1.33 24.14
N ARG A 331 16.20 1.63 25.34
CA ARG A 331 14.90 2.28 25.51
C ARG A 331 14.89 3.72 24.99
N THR A 332 15.96 4.49 25.24
CA THR A 332 16.06 5.86 24.73
C THR A 332 16.20 5.91 23.21
N THR A 333 16.93 4.98 22.60
CA THR A 333 17.02 4.87 21.13
C THR A 333 15.69 4.44 20.53
N LEU A 334 14.97 3.50 21.16
CA LEU A 334 13.64 3.09 20.73
C LEU A 334 12.63 4.25 20.81
N LYS A 335 12.65 5.04 21.88
CA LYS A 335 11.83 6.26 21.99
C LYS A 335 12.17 7.27 20.91
N ALA A 336 13.46 7.56 20.71
CA ALA A 336 13.91 8.49 19.67
C ALA A 336 13.46 8.02 18.28
N ALA A 337 13.59 6.72 17.97
CA ALA A 337 13.12 6.14 16.73
C ALA A 337 11.60 6.31 16.53
N ILE A 338 10.79 6.08 17.57
CA ILE A 338 9.33 6.28 17.52
C ILE A 338 8.99 7.76 17.28
N TYR A 339 9.67 8.70 17.95
CA TYR A 339 9.43 10.13 17.73
C TYR A 339 9.80 10.57 16.31
N ILE A 340 10.96 10.12 15.79
CA ILE A 340 11.39 10.41 14.42
C ILE A 340 10.38 9.82 13.44
N LEU A 341 10.02 8.54 13.59
CA LEU A 341 9.06 7.86 12.72
C LEU A 341 7.68 8.53 12.76
N GLY A 342 7.21 8.93 13.95
CA GLY A 342 5.97 9.69 14.13
C GLY A 342 6.00 11.04 13.40
N SER A 343 7.11 11.77 13.47
CA SER A 343 7.25 13.04 12.74
C SER A 343 7.19 12.87 11.22
N VAL A 344 7.81 11.80 10.70
CA VAL A 344 7.76 11.44 9.27
C VAL A 344 6.34 11.08 8.85
N ILE A 345 5.62 10.29 9.66
CA ILE A 345 4.22 9.92 9.39
C ILE A 345 3.33 11.18 9.29
N VAL A 346 3.49 12.14 10.21
CA VAL A 346 2.71 13.38 10.20
C VAL A 346 3.02 14.23 8.97
N ALA A 347 4.30 14.40 8.63
CA ALA A 347 4.70 15.16 7.44
C ALA A 347 4.17 14.52 6.15
N LEU A 348 4.26 13.19 6.05
CA LEU A 348 3.83 12.42 4.89
C LEU A 348 2.29 12.42 4.74
N LEU A 349 1.55 12.37 5.85
CA LEU A 349 0.10 12.56 5.86
C LEU A 349 -0.30 13.95 5.39
N ALA A 350 0.36 15.00 5.89
CA ALA A 350 0.09 16.38 5.46
C ALA A 350 0.34 16.57 3.95
N TYR A 351 1.42 15.97 3.43
CA TYR A 351 1.74 15.98 2.00
C TYR A 351 0.68 15.28 1.15
N ILE A 352 0.20 14.10 1.57
CA ILE A 352 -0.89 13.39 0.88
C ILE A 352 -2.15 14.25 0.85
N VAL A 353 -2.55 14.82 2.00
CA VAL A 353 -3.76 15.64 2.09
C VAL A 353 -3.67 16.88 1.20
N TYR A 354 -2.51 17.53 1.17
CA TYR A 354 -2.27 18.69 0.31
C TYR A 354 -2.43 18.36 -1.18
N HIS A 355 -1.83 17.27 -1.66
CA HIS A 355 -1.94 16.89 -3.06
C HIS A 355 -3.30 16.32 -3.43
N VAL A 356 -4.00 15.63 -2.52
CA VAL A 356 -5.39 15.25 -2.75
C VAL A 356 -6.25 16.50 -2.90
N TYR A 357 -6.06 17.50 -2.05
CA TYR A 357 -6.76 18.78 -2.17
C TYR A 357 -6.51 19.47 -3.51
N GLU A 358 -5.24 19.55 -3.93
CA GLU A 358 -4.83 20.13 -5.22
C GLU A 358 -5.43 19.38 -6.41
N LEU A 359 -5.56 18.05 -6.34
CA LEU A 359 -6.11 17.24 -7.42
C LEU A 359 -7.65 17.26 -7.48
N THR A 360 -8.30 17.67 -6.39
CA THR A 360 -9.77 17.77 -6.30
C THR A 360 -10.32 19.17 -6.59
N LEU A 361 -9.44 20.17 -6.62
CA LEU A 361 -9.76 21.55 -7.03
C LEU A 361 -9.73 21.66 -8.55
#